data_AF-A0A2Z4FLW1-F1
#
_entry.id   AF-A0A2Z4FLW1-F1
#
_cell.length_a   1.000
_cell.length_b   1.000
_cell.length_c   1.000
_cell.angle_alpha   90.00
_cell.angle_beta   90.00
_cell.angle_gamma   90.00
#
_symmetry.space_group_name_H-M   'P 1'
#
loop_
_entity.id
_entity.type
_entity.pdbx_description
1 polymer ?
#
loop_
_entity_poly.entity_id
_entity_poly.type
_entity_poly.pdbx_seq_one_letter_code
_entity_poly.pdbx_strand_id
1 'polypeptide(L)'
;MALFLAVGLGACTGSSGEEPVVPSAPVAQEPGPKRYGTTIVASRELGTLKTRVGKEEFAGVMCSTCHTIDIDKAPAEYPTELEDFHKGMKFTHGALTCNSCHNPADRNTLRAANGKVIEFEDTMELCGQCHGPKLRDYQNGAHGGMSGYWDLDKGPRVRNNCINCHDPHDPVYPSMMPAPPPRDRFFGGANKGSAH
;
A
#
# COMPACT_ATOMS: atom_id res chain seq x y z
N MET A 1 -19.00 -10.97 64.00
CA MET A 1 -19.12 -9.56 63.58
C MET A 1 -19.00 -9.51 62.06
N ALA A 2 -20.11 -9.29 61.35
CA ALA A 2 -20.14 -9.11 59.91
C ALA A 2 -20.21 -7.60 59.62
N LEU A 3 -19.22 -7.07 58.91
CA LEU A 3 -19.17 -5.68 58.47
C LEU A 3 -19.65 -5.64 57.02
N PHE A 4 -20.91 -5.28 56.80
CA PHE A 4 -21.46 -5.05 55.47
C PHE A 4 -21.01 -3.66 54.97
N LEU A 5 -20.14 -3.64 53.94
CA LEU A 5 -19.91 -2.43 53.14
C LEU A 5 -21.11 -2.23 52.21
N ALA A 6 -21.86 -1.15 52.42
CA ALA A 6 -22.87 -0.68 51.49
C ALA A 6 -22.19 0.13 50.37
N VAL A 7 -22.18 -0.43 49.15
CA VAL A 7 -21.81 0.31 47.95
C VAL A 7 -23.07 1.02 47.45
N GLY A 8 -23.14 2.33 47.66
CA GLY A 8 -24.20 3.16 47.12
C GLY A 8 -24.03 3.33 45.60
N LEU A 9 -24.98 2.80 44.82
CA LEU A 9 -25.14 3.18 43.42
C LEU A 9 -25.72 4.60 43.36
N GLY A 10 -24.87 5.59 43.12
CA GLY A 10 -25.29 6.92 42.71
C GLY A 10 -25.81 6.87 41.28
N ALA A 11 -27.12 6.96 41.10
CA ALA A 11 -27.74 7.14 39.79
C ALA A 11 -27.48 8.57 39.30
N CYS A 12 -26.67 8.72 38.26
CA CYS A 12 -26.52 9.99 37.55
C CYS A 12 -27.77 10.24 36.69
N THR A 13 -28.74 11.00 37.19
CA THR A 13 -29.86 11.51 36.38
C THR A 13 -29.44 12.81 35.69
N GLY A 14 -28.67 12.68 34.60
CA GLY A 14 -28.40 13.77 33.68
C GLY A 14 -29.53 13.90 32.65
N SER A 15 -30.44 14.85 32.88
CA SER A 15 -31.45 15.24 31.89
C SER A 15 -30.83 16.22 30.89
N SER A 16 -30.10 15.70 29.91
CA SER A 16 -29.79 16.46 28.70
C SER A 16 -30.98 16.33 27.75
N GLY A 17 -31.72 17.41 27.57
CA GLY A 17 -32.71 17.51 26.51
C GLY A 17 -32.00 17.55 25.16
N GLU A 18 -31.69 16.37 24.62
CA GLU A 18 -31.28 16.24 23.23
C GLU A 18 -32.56 16.36 22.38
N GLU A 19 -32.71 17.46 21.63
CA GLU A 19 -33.73 17.51 20.59
C GLU A 19 -33.46 16.37 19.59
N PRO A 20 -34.50 15.64 19.15
CA PRO A 20 -34.31 14.57 18.18
C PRO A 20 -33.79 15.16 16.87
N VAL A 21 -32.54 14.84 16.53
CA VAL A 21 -31.96 15.15 15.22
C VAL A 21 -32.78 14.38 14.19
N VAL A 22 -33.66 15.09 13.50
CA VAL A 22 -34.43 14.56 12.39
C VAL A 22 -33.41 14.20 11.30
N PRO A 23 -33.28 12.94 10.89
CA PRO A 23 -32.36 12.59 9.81
C PRO A 23 -32.85 13.29 8.54
N SER A 24 -32.05 14.24 8.04
CA SER A 24 -32.27 14.86 6.75
C SER A 24 -32.41 13.75 5.71
N ALA A 25 -33.50 13.76 4.95
CA ALA A 25 -33.70 12.83 3.85
C ALA A 25 -32.46 12.84 2.94
N PRO A 26 -31.98 11.68 2.45
CA PRO A 26 -30.85 11.64 1.54
C PRO A 26 -31.22 12.46 0.30
N VAL A 27 -30.55 13.60 0.12
CA VAL A 27 -30.65 14.36 -1.13
C VAL A 27 -30.08 13.45 -2.21
N ALA A 28 -30.94 13.02 -3.12
CA ALA A 28 -30.51 12.29 -4.30
C ALA A 28 -29.54 13.18 -5.08
N GLN A 29 -28.27 12.82 -5.05
CA GLN A 29 -27.23 13.54 -5.76
C GLN A 29 -27.39 13.22 -7.24
N GLU A 30 -27.69 14.23 -8.06
CA GLU A 30 -27.71 14.10 -9.52
C GLU A 30 -26.43 13.40 -9.98
N PRO A 31 -26.51 12.39 -10.87
CA PRO A 31 -25.33 11.71 -11.35
C PRO A 31 -24.42 12.74 -12.03
N GLY A 32 -23.23 12.92 -11.45
CA GLY A 32 -22.22 13.83 -11.99
C GLY A 32 -21.90 13.50 -13.46
N PRO A 33 -21.32 14.45 -14.20
CA PRO A 33 -20.96 14.24 -15.60
C PRO A 33 -20.12 12.97 -15.76
N LYS A 34 -20.32 12.26 -16.88
CA LYS A 34 -19.62 11.01 -17.17
C LYS A 34 -18.12 11.29 -17.30
N ARG A 35 -17.37 10.94 -16.26
CA ARG A 35 -15.90 11.08 -16.24
C ARG A 35 -15.23 9.91 -16.93
N TYR A 36 -14.15 10.18 -17.65
CA TYR A 36 -13.27 9.16 -18.18
C TYR A 36 -12.59 8.38 -17.04
N GLY A 37 -12.26 7.11 -17.30
CA GLY A 37 -11.68 6.21 -16.30
C GLY A 37 -10.24 6.54 -15.91
N THR A 38 -9.85 6.06 -14.73
CA THR A 38 -8.47 6.01 -14.27
C THR A 38 -8.00 4.57 -14.26
N THR A 39 -6.92 4.27 -14.98
CA THR A 39 -6.27 2.95 -14.94
C THR A 39 -5.11 2.98 -13.96
N ILE A 40 -5.08 2.01 -13.04
CA ILE A 40 -3.93 1.78 -12.16
C ILE A 40 -3.07 0.70 -12.81
N VAL A 41 -1.80 1.00 -13.06
CA VAL A 41 -0.85 0.07 -13.67
C VAL A 41 -0.30 -0.85 -12.58
N ALA A 42 -0.44 -2.16 -12.77
CA ALA A 42 0.18 -3.16 -11.93
C ALA A 42 1.72 -3.16 -12.09
N SER A 43 2.45 -3.62 -11.07
CA SER A 43 3.90 -3.83 -11.21
C SER A 43 4.17 -4.95 -12.23
N ARG A 44 5.27 -4.85 -12.97
CA ARG A 44 5.69 -5.93 -13.90
C ARG A 44 6.23 -7.16 -13.16
N GLU A 45 6.72 -6.95 -11.95
CA GLU A 45 7.32 -7.98 -11.08
C GLU A 45 6.31 -8.44 -10.02
N LEU A 46 5.02 -8.36 -10.35
CA LEU A 46 3.96 -8.63 -9.41
C LEU A 46 3.89 -10.13 -9.11
N GLY A 47 3.90 -10.49 -7.82
CA GLY A 47 3.80 -11.89 -7.40
C GLY A 47 5.01 -12.76 -7.78
N THR A 48 6.15 -12.16 -8.11
CA THR A 48 7.37 -12.90 -8.45
C THR A 48 8.53 -12.54 -7.52
N LEU A 49 9.34 -13.55 -7.22
CA LEU A 49 10.64 -13.37 -6.57
C LEU A 49 11.72 -13.32 -7.64
N LYS A 50 12.53 -12.25 -7.65
CA LYS A 50 13.73 -12.18 -8.49
C LYS A 50 14.77 -13.18 -8.01
N THR A 51 14.86 -14.29 -8.70
CA THR A 51 15.81 -15.37 -8.42
C THR A 51 16.96 -15.32 -9.41
N ARG A 52 18.18 -15.43 -8.91
CA ARG A 52 19.37 -15.50 -9.76
C ARG A 52 19.40 -16.84 -10.50
N VAL A 53 19.38 -16.81 -11.83
CA VAL A 53 19.43 -18.01 -12.71
C VAL A 53 20.74 -18.14 -13.49
N GLY A 54 21.67 -17.21 -13.29
CA GLY A 54 23.02 -17.25 -13.88
C GLY A 54 23.99 -16.36 -13.10
N LYS A 55 25.17 -16.07 -13.67
CA LYS A 55 26.12 -15.15 -13.02
C LYS A 55 25.55 -13.73 -12.89
N GLU A 56 24.77 -13.29 -13.86
CA GLU A 56 24.20 -11.93 -13.93
C GLU A 56 22.72 -11.90 -14.35
N GLU A 57 22.08 -13.06 -14.49
CA GLU A 57 20.70 -13.17 -14.93
C GLU A 57 19.75 -13.41 -13.74
N PHE A 58 18.61 -12.74 -13.76
CA PHE A 58 17.54 -12.91 -12.79
C PHE A 58 16.24 -13.24 -13.52
N ALA A 59 15.51 -14.24 -13.02
CA ALA A 59 14.18 -14.58 -13.48
C ALA A 59 13.16 -14.31 -12.35
N GLY A 60 11.98 -13.83 -12.73
CA GLY A 60 10.83 -13.77 -11.83
C GLY A 60 10.26 -15.17 -11.65
N VAL A 61 10.34 -15.71 -10.45
CA VAL A 61 9.81 -17.04 -10.11
C VAL A 61 8.57 -16.87 -9.24
N MET A 62 7.48 -17.55 -9.59
CA MET A 62 6.24 -17.53 -8.80
C MET A 62 6.46 -18.14 -7.42
N CYS A 63 5.76 -17.60 -6.41
CA CYS A 63 5.88 -18.06 -5.02
C CYS A 63 5.52 -19.54 -4.87
N SER A 64 4.47 -19.99 -5.56
CA SER A 64 4.04 -21.39 -5.56
C SER A 64 5.12 -22.36 -5.99
N THR A 65 6.04 -21.98 -6.87
CA THR A 65 7.12 -22.85 -7.35
C THR A 65 7.93 -23.46 -6.20
N CYS A 66 8.11 -22.73 -5.09
CA CYS A 66 8.77 -23.25 -3.89
C CYS A 66 7.78 -23.57 -2.76
N HIS A 67 6.73 -22.76 -2.59
CA HIS A 67 5.83 -22.89 -1.44
C HIS A 67 4.74 -23.96 -1.59
N THR A 68 4.62 -24.64 -2.73
CA THR A 68 3.81 -25.85 -2.87
C THR A 68 4.65 -27.13 -2.80
N ILE A 69 5.98 -27.00 -2.67
CA ILE A 69 6.85 -28.16 -2.48
C ILE A 69 6.74 -28.58 -1.02
N ASP A 70 6.47 -29.86 -0.80
CA ASP A 70 6.54 -30.46 0.52
C ASP A 70 8.00 -30.53 0.95
N ILE A 71 8.39 -29.60 1.83
CA ILE A 71 9.67 -29.58 2.50
C ILE A 71 9.39 -29.82 3.99
N ASP A 72 10.20 -30.63 4.65
CA ASP A 72 10.06 -30.99 6.08
C ASP A 72 10.36 -29.81 7.04
N LYS A 73 9.94 -28.59 6.68
CA LYS A 73 10.14 -27.35 7.41
C LYS A 73 9.00 -26.38 7.12
N ALA A 74 8.38 -25.87 8.18
CA ALA A 74 7.37 -24.81 8.04
C ALA A 74 8.00 -23.53 7.46
N PRO A 75 7.28 -22.77 6.61
CA PRO A 75 7.74 -21.46 6.17
C PRO A 75 7.97 -20.52 7.35
N ALA A 76 9.04 -19.72 7.26
CA ALA A 76 9.34 -18.68 8.25
C ALA A 76 8.16 -17.73 8.46
N GLU A 77 7.83 -17.44 9.72
CA GLU A 77 6.82 -16.46 10.09
C GLU A 77 7.42 -15.06 10.20
N TYR A 78 8.68 -14.98 10.67
CA TYR A 78 9.41 -13.74 10.86
C TYR A 78 10.64 -13.65 9.93
N PRO A 79 11.03 -12.43 9.49
CA PRO A 79 12.25 -12.24 8.70
C PRO A 79 13.52 -12.77 9.38
N THR A 80 13.56 -12.77 10.71
CA THR A 80 14.70 -13.28 11.51
C THR A 80 14.88 -14.79 11.44
N GLU A 81 13.88 -15.54 10.95
CA GLU A 81 13.88 -17.00 10.83
C GLU A 81 14.31 -17.47 9.42
N LEU A 82 14.65 -16.54 8.52
CA LEU A 82 15.08 -16.86 7.16
C LEU A 82 16.49 -17.46 7.15
N GLU A 83 16.56 -18.77 6.94
CA GLU A 83 17.83 -19.51 6.95
C GLU A 83 18.35 -19.88 5.55
N ASP A 84 17.44 -20.22 4.64
CA ASP A 84 17.77 -20.80 3.33
C ASP A 84 17.44 -19.83 2.19
N PHE A 85 16.16 -19.77 1.81
CA PHE A 85 15.65 -18.84 0.81
C PHE A 85 15.36 -17.47 1.43
N HIS A 86 15.46 -16.41 0.62
CA HIS A 86 15.20 -15.02 1.02
C HIS A 86 16.16 -14.43 2.07
N LYS A 87 17.23 -15.12 2.48
CA LYS A 87 18.18 -14.66 3.53
C LYS A 87 18.79 -13.26 3.31
N GLY A 88 18.86 -12.78 2.07
CA GLY A 88 19.34 -11.43 1.73
C GLY A 88 18.25 -10.36 1.67
N MET A 89 16.99 -10.73 1.92
CA MET A 89 15.85 -9.81 1.88
C MET A 89 15.91 -8.87 3.08
N LYS A 90 15.79 -7.57 2.80
CA LYS A 90 15.60 -6.55 3.82
C LYS A 90 14.10 -6.41 4.11
N PHE A 91 13.74 -6.42 5.39
CA PHE A 91 12.37 -6.22 5.83
C PHE A 91 12.30 -5.11 6.88
N THR A 92 11.54 -4.06 6.62
CA THR A 92 11.42 -2.86 7.48
C THR A 92 9.97 -2.47 7.74
N HIS A 93 9.12 -3.47 7.97
CA HIS A 93 7.71 -3.31 8.33
C HIS A 93 7.43 -3.44 9.84
N GLY A 94 8.45 -3.19 10.68
CA GLY A 94 8.34 -3.29 12.13
C GLY A 94 8.16 -4.73 12.61
N ALA A 95 7.19 -4.96 13.49
CA ALA A 95 6.92 -6.27 14.09
C ALA A 95 5.92 -7.13 13.28
N LEU A 96 5.58 -6.73 12.06
CA LEU A 96 4.70 -7.51 11.19
C LEU A 96 5.38 -8.82 10.76
N THR A 97 4.59 -9.88 10.68
CA THR A 97 4.99 -11.17 10.14
C THR A 97 4.75 -11.23 8.63
N CYS A 98 5.35 -12.21 7.95
CA CYS A 98 5.10 -12.47 6.53
C CYS A 98 3.58 -12.63 6.25
N ASN A 99 2.89 -13.31 7.16
CA ASN A 99 1.45 -13.62 7.09
C ASN A 99 0.53 -12.43 7.39
N SER A 100 1.08 -11.28 7.80
CA SER A 100 0.32 -10.04 7.94
C SER A 100 -0.14 -9.49 6.59
N CYS A 101 0.57 -9.86 5.51
CA CYS A 101 0.27 -9.48 4.14
C CYS A 101 0.00 -10.71 3.25
N HIS A 102 0.84 -11.74 3.35
CA HIS A 102 0.72 -12.93 2.53
C HIS A 102 -0.29 -13.92 3.07
N ASN A 103 -1.04 -14.55 2.17
CA ASN A 103 -1.94 -15.62 2.54
C ASN A 103 -1.13 -16.91 2.84
N PRO A 104 -1.25 -17.53 4.02
CA PRO A 104 -0.57 -18.78 4.37
C PRO A 104 -1.12 -20.01 3.66
N ALA A 105 -2.38 -19.97 3.21
CA ALA A 105 -2.96 -21.07 2.46
C ALA A 105 -2.54 -21.04 0.97
N ASP A 106 -2.22 -19.86 0.44
CA ASP A 106 -1.81 -19.68 -0.95
C ASP A 106 -0.85 -18.48 -1.09
N ARG A 107 0.44 -18.76 -1.31
CA ARG A 107 1.47 -17.73 -1.43
C ARG A 107 1.39 -16.91 -2.71
N ASN A 108 0.55 -17.29 -3.67
CA ASN A 108 0.26 -16.47 -4.84
C ASN A 108 -0.81 -15.40 -4.58
N THR A 109 -1.33 -15.32 -3.35
CA THR A 109 -2.29 -14.29 -2.96
C THR A 109 -1.88 -13.59 -1.67
N LEU A 110 -2.51 -12.44 -1.44
CA LEU A 110 -2.45 -11.67 -0.21
C LEU A 110 -3.69 -11.94 0.64
N ARG A 111 -3.67 -11.49 1.89
CA ARG A 111 -4.80 -11.63 2.81
C ARG A 111 -4.96 -10.40 3.68
N ALA A 112 -6.16 -9.86 3.72
CA ALA A 112 -6.56 -8.79 4.62
C ALA A 112 -6.58 -9.24 6.09
N ALA A 113 -6.62 -8.29 7.02
CA ALA A 113 -6.68 -8.57 8.46
C ALA A 113 -7.94 -9.34 8.87
N ASN A 114 -9.04 -9.19 8.11
CA ASN A 114 -10.28 -9.93 8.31
C ASN A 114 -10.31 -11.31 7.62
N GLY A 115 -9.21 -11.73 6.99
CA GLY A 115 -9.10 -13.00 6.28
C GLY A 115 -9.53 -12.98 4.81
N LYS A 116 -10.03 -11.85 4.28
CA LYS A 116 -10.35 -11.71 2.84
C LYS A 116 -9.10 -11.95 1.99
N VAL A 117 -9.20 -12.80 0.97
CA VAL A 117 -8.15 -13.00 -0.04
C VAL A 117 -8.07 -11.75 -0.93
N ILE A 118 -6.85 -11.30 -1.19
CA ILE A 118 -6.55 -10.14 -2.03
C ILE A 118 -5.58 -10.60 -3.13
N GLU A 119 -5.88 -10.28 -4.38
CA GLU A 119 -4.96 -10.51 -5.49
C GLU A 119 -3.80 -9.51 -5.42
N PHE A 120 -2.62 -9.86 -5.94
CA PHE A 120 -1.48 -8.95 -5.87
C PHE A 120 -1.75 -7.61 -6.56
N GLU A 121 -2.56 -7.57 -7.62
CA GLU A 121 -2.93 -6.35 -8.35
C GLU A 121 -3.66 -5.35 -7.43
N ASP A 122 -4.38 -5.89 -6.45
CA ASP A 122 -5.17 -5.17 -5.45
C ASP A 122 -4.38 -4.86 -4.17
N THR A 123 -3.04 -4.93 -4.21
CA THR A 123 -2.15 -4.59 -3.08
C THR A 123 -2.49 -3.24 -2.43
N MET A 124 -3.03 -2.28 -3.18
CA MET A 124 -3.46 -0.99 -2.63
C MET A 124 -4.59 -1.11 -1.61
N GLU A 125 -5.50 -2.08 -1.79
CA GLU A 125 -6.54 -2.41 -0.81
C GLU A 125 -5.88 -2.89 0.50
N LEU A 126 -4.90 -3.80 0.40
CA LEU A 126 -4.18 -4.33 1.54
C LEU A 126 -3.44 -3.22 2.30
N CYS A 127 -2.64 -2.41 1.60
CA CYS A 127 -1.88 -1.29 2.18
C CYS A 127 -2.79 -0.27 2.87
N GLY A 128 -3.99 -0.04 2.31
CA GLY A 128 -4.97 0.91 2.81
C GLY A 128 -5.46 0.64 4.24
N GLN A 129 -5.41 -0.61 4.68
CA GLN A 129 -5.81 -1.00 6.05
C GLN A 129 -4.98 -0.31 7.12
N CYS A 130 -3.70 -0.06 6.85
CA CYS A 130 -2.77 0.58 7.79
C CYS A 130 -2.37 2.00 7.32
N HIS A 131 -2.24 2.21 6.00
CA HIS A 131 -1.80 3.47 5.40
C HIS A 131 -2.96 4.33 4.86
N GLY A 132 -4.06 4.40 5.62
CA GLY A 132 -5.29 5.13 5.25
C GLY A 132 -5.06 6.56 4.73
N PRO A 133 -4.28 7.42 5.42
CA PRO A 133 -3.98 8.76 4.93
C PRO A 133 -3.28 8.76 3.56
N LYS A 134 -2.35 7.84 3.32
CA LYS A 134 -1.63 7.74 2.04
C LYS A 134 -2.54 7.26 0.92
N LEU A 135 -3.43 6.30 1.21
CA LEU A 135 -4.43 5.85 0.25
C LEU A 135 -5.43 6.97 -0.10
N ARG A 136 -5.91 7.73 0.90
CA ARG A 136 -6.77 8.90 0.67
C ARG A 136 -6.08 9.95 -0.21
N ASP A 137 -4.85 10.31 0.13
CA ASP A 137 -4.09 11.30 -0.63
C ASP A 137 -3.82 10.80 -2.06
N TYR A 138 -3.57 9.50 -2.22
CA TYR A 138 -3.52 8.86 -3.54
C TYR A 138 -4.86 8.99 -4.26
N GLN A 139 -6.00 8.64 -3.66
CA GLN A 139 -7.31 8.75 -4.32
C GLN A 139 -7.61 10.17 -4.78
N ASN A 140 -7.15 11.17 -4.03
CA ASN A 140 -7.26 12.59 -4.35
C ASN A 140 -6.21 13.12 -5.36
N GLY A 141 -5.32 12.25 -5.86
CA GLY A 141 -4.39 12.58 -6.93
C GLY A 141 -3.00 13.05 -6.50
N ALA A 142 -2.70 13.11 -5.20
CA ALA A 142 -1.43 13.66 -4.69
C ALA A 142 -0.24 12.69 -4.81
N HIS A 143 -0.47 11.39 -5.02
CA HIS A 143 0.57 10.36 -5.09
C HIS A 143 0.45 9.48 -6.35
N GLY A 144 1.40 8.57 -6.56
CA GLY A 144 1.30 7.52 -7.58
C GLY A 144 1.72 7.91 -8.99
N GLY A 145 2.15 9.16 -9.21
CA GLY A 145 2.40 9.65 -10.57
C GLY A 145 1.14 9.63 -11.44
N MET A 146 1.17 10.35 -12.55
CA MET A 146 0.02 10.41 -13.46
C MET A 146 0.49 10.73 -14.87
N SER A 147 -0.09 10.03 -15.84
CA SER A 147 -0.02 10.37 -17.26
C SER A 147 -1.42 10.42 -17.86
N GLY A 148 -1.58 11.12 -18.99
CA GLY A 148 -2.88 11.42 -19.58
C GLY A 148 -3.48 12.73 -19.04
N TYR A 149 -4.80 12.76 -18.85
CA TYR A 149 -5.52 13.99 -18.52
C TYR A 149 -5.64 14.20 -17.00
N TRP A 150 -5.31 15.42 -16.53
CA TRP A 150 -5.60 15.81 -15.15
C TRP A 150 -7.11 16.04 -14.94
N ASP A 151 -7.78 16.54 -15.99
CA ASP A 151 -9.22 16.79 -16.06
C ASP A 151 -9.91 15.58 -16.70
N LEU A 152 -10.59 14.78 -15.85
CA LEU A 152 -11.27 13.56 -16.28
C LEU A 152 -12.55 13.82 -17.08
N ASP A 153 -12.95 15.07 -17.28
CA ASP A 153 -13.99 15.41 -18.26
C ASP A 153 -13.40 15.51 -19.68
N LYS A 154 -12.06 15.60 -19.82
CA LYS A 154 -11.36 15.76 -21.11
C LYS A 154 -10.69 14.50 -21.63
N GLY A 155 -10.46 13.49 -20.79
CA GLY A 155 -9.91 12.22 -21.24
C GLY A 155 -9.47 11.30 -20.10
N PRO A 156 -9.04 10.06 -20.41
CA PRO A 156 -8.61 9.10 -19.42
C PRO A 156 -7.22 9.43 -18.85
N ARG A 157 -6.90 8.81 -17.72
CA ARG A 157 -5.57 8.89 -17.11
C ARG A 157 -5.06 7.54 -16.65
N VAL A 158 -3.75 7.45 -16.51
CA VAL A 158 -3.05 6.27 -16.02
C VAL A 158 -2.22 6.68 -14.81
N ARG A 159 -2.22 5.82 -13.78
CA ARG A 159 -1.52 6.05 -12.50
C ARG A 159 -0.78 4.78 -12.08
N ASN A 160 0.27 4.93 -11.30
CA ASN A 160 1.02 3.78 -10.79
C ASN A 160 0.38 3.23 -9.52
N ASN A 161 0.51 1.92 -9.29
CA ASN A 161 0.29 1.28 -8.00
C ASN A 161 1.41 1.68 -7.00
N CYS A 162 1.15 1.59 -5.70
CA CYS A 162 2.13 1.83 -4.63
C CYS A 162 3.45 1.10 -4.87
N ILE A 163 3.38 -0.18 -5.27
CA ILE A 163 4.55 -1.05 -5.43
C ILE A 163 5.29 -0.88 -6.77
N ASN A 164 4.86 0.07 -7.63
CA ASN A 164 5.72 0.49 -8.74
C ASN A 164 6.89 1.36 -8.27
N CYS A 165 6.78 1.94 -7.07
CA CYS A 165 7.75 2.87 -6.52
C CYS A 165 8.29 2.40 -5.17
N HIS A 166 7.47 1.75 -4.35
CA HIS A 166 7.86 1.25 -3.03
C HIS A 166 8.16 -0.25 -3.08
N ASP A 167 9.22 -0.70 -2.41
CA ASP A 167 9.40 -2.11 -2.09
C ASP A 167 8.45 -2.47 -0.93
N PRO A 168 7.52 -3.42 -1.08
CA PRO A 168 6.60 -3.80 0.00
C PRO A 168 7.31 -4.41 1.22
N HIS A 169 8.56 -4.83 1.12
CA HIS A 169 9.37 -5.30 2.26
C HIS A 169 10.25 -4.18 2.83
N ASP A 170 10.66 -3.19 2.03
CA ASP A 170 11.42 -2.01 2.47
C ASP A 170 10.83 -0.69 1.91
N PRO A 171 9.69 -0.22 2.44
CA PRO A 171 8.87 0.78 1.74
C PRO A 171 9.40 2.19 1.78
N VAL A 172 10.46 2.46 2.53
CA VAL A 172 11.04 3.81 2.54
C VAL A 172 11.51 4.11 1.12
N TYR A 173 10.91 5.13 0.51
CA TYR A 173 11.28 5.51 -0.84
C TYR A 173 12.74 5.99 -0.84
N PRO A 174 13.61 5.45 -1.70
CA PRO A 174 15.01 5.82 -1.71
C PRO A 174 15.16 7.30 -2.08
N SER A 175 16.09 7.98 -1.43
CA SER A 175 16.49 9.34 -1.83
C SER A 175 16.99 9.33 -3.26
N MET A 176 16.45 10.21 -4.09
CA MET A 176 16.82 10.31 -5.50
C MET A 176 17.47 11.66 -5.74
N MET A 177 18.50 11.70 -6.60
CA MET A 177 19.01 12.99 -7.08
C MET A 177 17.92 13.65 -7.94
N PRO A 178 17.53 14.90 -7.64
CA PRO A 178 16.62 15.65 -8.49
C PRO A 178 17.17 15.73 -9.91
N ALA A 179 16.28 15.72 -10.89
CA ALA A 179 16.67 16.04 -12.26
C ALA A 179 17.35 17.43 -12.29
N PRO A 180 18.32 17.66 -13.20
CA PRO A 180 18.88 18.99 -13.41
C PRO A 180 17.77 20.03 -13.57
N PRO A 181 18.01 21.29 -13.14
CA PRO A 181 17.01 22.34 -13.30
C PRO A 181 16.56 22.44 -14.76
N PRO A 182 15.28 22.78 -15.01
CA PRO A 182 14.79 22.95 -16.37
C PRO A 182 15.65 23.99 -17.09
N ARG A 183 15.97 23.74 -18.35
CA ARG A 183 16.60 24.74 -19.22
C ARG A 183 15.58 25.84 -19.45
N ASP A 184 15.61 26.87 -18.63
CA ASP A 184 14.81 28.05 -18.84
C ASP A 184 15.66 29.20 -19.42
N ARG A 185 14.96 30.17 -20.01
CA ARG A 185 15.56 31.36 -20.62
C ARG A 185 16.14 32.37 -19.63
N PHE A 186 15.95 32.16 -18.33
CA PHE A 186 16.35 33.06 -17.24
C PHE A 186 17.56 32.53 -16.45
N PHE A 187 17.76 31.22 -16.42
CA PHE A 187 18.94 30.51 -15.93
C PHE A 187 20.02 30.36 -17.02
N GLY A 188 19.75 30.86 -18.23
CA GLY A 188 20.66 30.91 -19.37
C GLY A 188 21.60 32.11 -19.37
N GLY A 189 22.40 32.29 -18.32
CA GLY A 189 23.65 33.04 -18.42
C GLY A 189 24.69 32.14 -19.09
N ALA A 190 25.32 32.60 -20.18
CA ALA A 190 26.29 31.83 -20.95
C ALA A 190 27.34 31.15 -20.05
N ASN A 191 27.26 29.82 -19.92
CA ASN A 191 28.37 29.01 -19.43
C ASN A 191 29.48 29.06 -20.50
N LYS A 192 30.31 30.09 -20.43
CA LYS A 192 31.63 30.07 -21.03
C LYS A 192 32.50 29.08 -20.24
N GLY A 193 32.58 27.85 -20.75
CA GLY A 193 33.73 26.96 -20.64
C GLY A 193 33.96 26.22 -19.31
N SER A 194 33.87 24.89 -19.38
CA SER A 194 34.93 23.93 -18.99
C SER A 194 34.37 22.51 -19.22
N ALA A 195 34.75 21.84 -20.30
CA ALA A 195 35.80 20.81 -20.31
C ALA A 195 35.46 19.60 -19.41
N HIS A 196 34.86 18.54 -19.97
CA HIS A 196 35.53 17.29 -20.39
C HIS A 196 34.52 16.34 -21.03
#